data_AF-A0A946X657-F1
#
_entry.id   AF-A0A946X657-F1
#
_cell.length_a   1.000
_cell.length_b   1.000
_cell.length_c   1.000
_cell.angle_alpha   90.00
_cell.angle_beta   90.00
_cell.angle_gamma   90.00
#
_symmetry.space_group_name_H-M   'P 1'
#
loop_
_entity.id
_entity.type
_entity.pdbx_description
1 polymer ?
#
loop_
_entity_poly.entity_id
_entity_poly.type
_entity_poly.pdbx_seq_one_letter_code
_entity_poly.pdbx_strand_id
1 'polypeptide(L)' 'MESRRDRTGGGQLVKVEDIAEMLGVSAKTVYGWVYEGTIPFVKPTRGTLRFRVRDIEAWLEQRTHRPHE' A
#
# COMPACT_ATOMS: atom_id res chain seq x y z
N MET A 1 -11.71 6.85 17.05
CA MET A 1 -10.35 6.41 16.71
C MET A 1 -10.17 6.70 15.23
N GLU A 2 -9.92 7.96 14.86
CA GLU A 2 -9.62 8.30 13.47
C GLU A 2 -8.40 9.20 13.52
N SER A 3 -7.30 8.65 13.01
CA SER A 3 -6.02 9.33 12.97
C SER A 3 -6.20 10.62 12.19
N ARG A 4 -5.89 11.74 12.85
CA ARG A 4 -5.62 13.04 12.25
C ARG A 4 -4.99 12.87 10.87
N ARG A 5 -5.63 13.48 9.87
CA ARG A 5 -5.11 13.68 8.51
C ARG A 5 -3.63 14.04 8.60
N ASP A 6 -2.75 13.14 8.18
CA ASP A 6 -1.36 13.46 7.89
C ASP A 6 -1.37 14.20 6.55
N ARG A 7 -1.67 15.50 6.62
CA ARG A 7 -1.52 16.45 5.52
C ARG A 7 -0.05 16.84 5.46
N THR A 8 0.84 15.92 5.12
CA THR A 8 2.23 16.25 4.83
C THR A 8 2.40 16.35 3.32
N GLY A 9 2.52 17.60 2.84
CA GLY A 9 2.90 17.88 1.46
C GLY A 9 4.30 17.32 1.18
N GLY A 10 4.40 16.47 0.15
CA GLY A 10 5.67 15.90 -0.30
C GLY A 10 5.63 14.41 -0.67
N GLY A 11 4.60 13.97 -1.38
CA GLY A 11 4.43 12.57 -1.81
C GLY A 11 3.43 11.82 -0.94
N GLN A 12 2.31 11.40 -1.54
CA GLN A 12 1.19 10.76 -0.85
C GLN A 12 1.63 9.41 -0.28
N LEU A 13 2.04 9.42 0.99
CA LEU A 13 2.38 8.23 1.75
C LEU A 13 1.11 7.74 2.44
N VAL A 14 0.57 6.63 1.95
CA VAL A 14 -0.66 6.03 2.44
C VAL A 14 -0.36 4.85 3.37
N LYS A 15 -1.30 4.55 4.26
CA LYS A 15 -1.21 3.41 5.17
C LYS A 15 -1.66 2.14 4.46
N VAL A 16 -1.40 1.01 5.11
CA VAL A 16 -1.90 -0.30 4.66
C VAL A 16 -3.43 -0.32 4.54
N GLU A 17 -4.12 0.42 5.41
CA GLU A 17 -5.58 0.53 5.45
C GLU A 17 -6.12 1.24 4.21
N ASP A 18 -5.59 2.42 3.86
CA ASP A 18 -5.95 3.11 2.62
C ASP A 18 -5.72 2.22 1.38
N ILE A 19 -4.60 1.50 1.32
CA ILE A 19 -4.31 0.57 0.22
C ILE A 19 -5.33 -0.57 0.19
N ALA A 20 -5.68 -1.11 1.34
CA ALA A 20 -6.69 -2.16 1.45
C ALA A 20 -8.05 -1.69 0.93
N GLU A 21 -8.48 -0.49 1.32
CA GLU A 21 -9.70 0.13 0.83
C GLU A 21 -9.65 0.44 -0.67
N MET A 22 -8.53 0.96 -1.17
CA MET A 22 -8.34 1.26 -2.60
C MET A 22 -8.38 0.01 -3.48
N LEU A 23 -7.80 -1.10 -3.02
CA LEU A 23 -7.82 -2.38 -3.73
C LEU A 23 -9.08 -3.21 -3.47
N GLY A 24 -9.92 -2.82 -2.51
CA GLY A 24 -11.09 -3.60 -2.10
C GLY A 24 -10.73 -4.94 -1.43
N VAL A 25 -9.54 -5.04 -0.84
CA VAL A 25 -9.06 -6.25 -0.15
C VAL A 25 -8.96 -5.99 1.36
N SER A 26 -8.89 -7.07 2.14
CA SER A 26 -8.67 -6.94 3.59
C SER A 26 -7.25 -6.46 3.91
N ALA A 27 -7.10 -5.60 4.92
CA ALA A 27 -5.77 -5.15 5.40
C ALA A 27 -4.85 -6.34 5.74
N LYS A 28 -5.41 -7.45 6.23
CA LYS A 28 -4.68 -8.70 6.47
C LYS A 28 -4.03 -9.27 5.21
N THR A 29 -4.72 -9.20 4.07
CA THR A 29 -4.19 -9.62 2.77
C THR A 29 -3.03 -8.73 2.35
N VAL A 30 -3.16 -7.42 2.53
CA VAL A 30 -2.08 -6.47 2.26
C VAL A 30 -0.87 -6.73 3.18
N TYR A 31 -1.09 -7.00 4.46
CA TYR A 31 -0.02 -7.43 5.37
C TYR A 31 0.68 -8.71 4.90
N GLY A 32 -0.07 -9.68 4.36
CA GLY A 32 0.48 -10.86 3.70
C GLY A 32 1.41 -10.49 2.56
N TRP A 33 0.98 -9.60 1.67
CA TRP A 33 1.82 -9.14 0.55
C TRP A 33 3.06 -8.37 1.00
N VAL A 34 2.99 -7.61 2.10
CA VAL A 34 4.14 -6.94 2.70
C VAL A 34 5.13 -7.97 3.24
N TYR A 35 4.62 -9.00 3.91
CA TYR A 35 5.43 -10.08 4.45
C TYR A 35 6.12 -10.89 3.33
N GLU A 36 5.38 -11.17 2.26
CA GLU A 36 5.91 -11.82 1.06
C GLU A 36 6.85 -10.91 0.24
N GLY A 37 6.95 -9.61 0.57
CA GLY A 37 7.72 -8.63 -0.20
C GLY A 37 7.18 -8.41 -1.62
N THR A 38 5.90 -8.77 -1.82
CA THR A 38 5.22 -8.65 -3.11
C THR A 38 4.84 -7.21 -3.41
N ILE A 39 4.38 -6.45 -2.41
CA ILE A 39 3.94 -5.07 -2.57
C ILE A 39 5.07 -4.10 -2.21
N PRO A 40 5.33 -3.05 -3.01
CA PRO A 40 6.37 -2.08 -2.69
C PRO A 40 6.00 -1.26 -1.45
N PHE A 41 6.82 -1.36 -0.40
CA PHE A 41 6.67 -0.61 0.84
C PHE A 41 7.90 0.27 1.08
N VAL A 42 7.67 1.44 1.67
CA VAL A 42 8.74 2.36 2.06
C VAL A 42 8.83 2.37 3.58
N LYS A 43 10.05 2.25 4.11
CA LYS A 43 10.34 2.40 5.54
C LYS A 43 11.07 3.73 5.77
N PRO A 44 10.35 4.88 5.85
CA PRO A 44 11.00 6.17 6.06
C PRO A 44 11.62 6.33 7.45
N THR A 45 11.22 5.52 8.44
CA THR A 45 11.82 5.51 9.79
C THR A 45 11.76 4.10 10.40
N ARG A 46 12.61 3.83 11.41
CA ARG A 46 12.56 2.56 12.16
C ARG A 46 11.19 2.39 12.82
N GLY A 47 10.41 1.42 12.34
CA GLY A 47 9.12 1.04 12.89
C GLY A 47 7.89 1.61 12.16
N THR A 48 8.07 2.46 11.14
CA THR A 48 6.93 2.98 10.36
C THR A 48 7.00 2.47 8.92
N LEU A 49 6.01 1.66 8.55
CA LEU A 49 5.75 1.25 7.17
C LEU A 49 4.82 2.28 6.53
N ARG A 50 5.22 2.83 5.38
CA ARG A 50 4.38 3.70 4.56
C ARG A 50 4.40 3.21 3.12
N PHE A 51 3.29 3.36 2.41
CA PHE A 51 3.17 2.95 1.02
C PHE A 51 3.10 4.18 0.15
N ARG A 52 3.72 4.14 -1.02
CA ARG A 52 3.55 5.19 -2.02
C ARG A 52 2.49 4.74 -3.00
N VAL A 53 1.44 5.55 -3.17
CA VAL A 53 0.35 5.24 -4.10
C VAL A 53 0.89 4.94 -5.50
N ARG A 54 1.84 5.76 -5.99
CA ARG A 54 2.48 5.56 -7.30
C ARG A 54 3.15 4.19 -7.48
N ASP A 55 3.85 3.72 -6.46
CA ASP A 55 4.50 2.40 -6.49
C ASP A 55 3.45 1.29 -6.46
N ILE A 56 2.34 1.48 -5.72
CA ILE A 56 1.22 0.52 -5.71
C ILE A 56 0.51 0.48 -7.06
N GLU A 57 0.26 1.63 -7.68
CA GLU A 57 -0.34 1.72 -9.03
C GLU A 57 0.55 0.99 -10.05
N ALA A 58 1.84 1.30 -10.08
CA ALA A 58 2.79 0.62 -10.98
C ALA A 58 2.91 -0.88 -10.69
N TRP A 59 2.80 -1.30 -9.43
CA TRP A 59 2.76 -2.71 -9.05
C TRP A 59 1.47 -3.39 -9.53
N LEU A 60 0.33 -2.72 -9.38
CA LEU A 60 -0.97 -3.22 -9.82
C LEU A 60 -0.96 -3.40 -11.34
N GLU A 61 -0.43 -2.44 -12.09
CA GLU A 61 -0.27 -2.54 -13.54
C GLU A 61 0.60 -3.74 -13.94
N GLN A 62 1.70 -3.99 -13.21
CA GLN A 62 2.57 -5.15 -13.47
C GLN A 62 1.89 -6.50 -13.16
N ARG A 63 1.04 -6.58 -12.13
CA ARG A 63 0.33 -7.82 -11.75
C ARG A 63 -1.01 -8.03 -12.44
N THR A 64 -1.63 -7.00 -12.99
CA THR A 64 -2.90 -7.06 -13.73
C THR A 64 -2.76 -7.76 -15.10
N HIS A 65 -1.58 -8.29 -15.41
CA HIS A 65 -1.33 -9.15 -16.57
C HIS A 65 -1.84 -10.60 -16.45
N ARG A 66 -2.87 -10.88 -15.65
CA ARG A 66 -3.55 -12.18 -15.64
C ARG A 66 -5.07 -12.05 -15.69
N PRO A 67 -5.68 -12.08 -16.88
CA PRO A 67 -6.90 -12.86 -17.05
C PRO A 67 -6.52 -14.34 -16.86
N HIS A 68 -6.85 -14.91 -15.70
CA HIS A 68 -6.99 -16.35 -15.59
C HIS A 68 -8.50 -16.62 -15.47
N GLU A 69 -9.07 -16.80 -16.66
CA GLU A 69 -10.31 -17.52 -16.95
C GLU A 69 -10.35 -18.92 -16.29
#